data_AF-A0A838CY33-F1
#
_entry.id   AF-A0A838CY33-F1
#
_cell.length_a   1.000
_cell.length_b   1.000
_cell.length_c   1.000
_cell.angle_alpha   90.00
_cell.angle_beta   90.00
_cell.angle_gamma   90.00
#
_symmetry.space_group_name_H-M   'P 1'
#
loop_
_entity.id
_entity.type
_entity.pdbx_description
1 polymer ?
#
loop_
_entity_poly.entity_id
_entity_poly.type
_entity_poly.pdbx_seq_one_letter_code
_entity_poly.pdbx_strand_id
1 'polypeptide(L)'
;MMKKTSGELFRGMRKNIAALSLVVATGIFASGTVNATTTQYLGEEVPVSKEWTITFNTEMDLQSIKDSLSVEGFELADYEVSYGERKNVVVLKPIKNYELGSNVSVSFDATSSTGVSMKEDYTFSFDVVEDVVPEWADMSVSELEQTYGVYKFMARYPTSVGLLIKEFNWYDDYVEDVAWYKERGRLDEMKTPEQYINEMLEDHGGITTLFSSTSYPDNEVISFNGKPFLDSKIYDSSRLDDDDWGGQYGVEGYAIAARDYIAHPPSNKGDFLLDINRDGADFVIYKKDGVNIQDGLSPKRPNPYLGESEQGETLYVDVKDVFGAVGEVDLKDEQATISYQGNILEIQDGDPHAKLNGKDVQLSYEPQLHQEGSYEERLMVESREVAELLGLHTRSTIYYYAGLPDRMKLEVANYDLGADREFGIEWNG
;
A
#
# COMPACT_ATOMS: atom_id res chain seq x y z
N MET A 1 -51.22 -24.25 -25.61
CA MET A 1 -49.91 -24.83 -26.01
C MET A 1 -48.84 -24.08 -25.22
N MET A 2 -48.46 -24.49 -24.01
CA MET A 2 -47.47 -25.55 -23.67
C MET A 2 -46.23 -25.46 -24.58
N LYS A 3 -45.01 -25.17 -24.11
CA LYS A 3 -44.31 -25.68 -22.92
C LYS A 3 -43.46 -24.60 -22.21
N LYS A 4 -43.58 -24.51 -20.88
CA LYS A 4 -42.51 -24.08 -19.95
C LYS A 4 -41.74 -25.33 -19.56
N THR A 5 -40.42 -25.33 -19.66
CA THR A 5 -39.55 -26.38 -19.10
C THR A 5 -39.02 -25.92 -17.75
N SER A 6 -39.34 -26.75 -16.76
CA SER A 6 -38.96 -26.76 -15.36
C SER A 6 -37.48 -27.05 -15.16
N GLY A 7 -36.83 -26.22 -14.34
CA GLY A 7 -35.43 -26.39 -13.91
C GLY A 7 -35.15 -25.70 -12.57
N GLU A 8 -36.14 -25.64 -11.68
CA GLU A 8 -35.98 -25.31 -10.26
C GLU A 8 -36.75 -26.38 -9.48
N LEU A 9 -36.04 -27.37 -8.91
CA LEU A 9 -36.56 -28.22 -7.82
C LEU A 9 -35.47 -29.17 -7.29
N PHE A 10 -34.43 -28.63 -6.66
CA PHE A 10 -33.69 -29.30 -5.58
C PHE A 10 -33.18 -28.25 -4.57
N ARG A 11 -34.13 -27.51 -3.98
CA ARG A 11 -33.96 -26.85 -2.68
C ARG A 11 -34.82 -27.65 -1.71
N GLY A 12 -34.20 -28.55 -0.96
CA GLY A 12 -34.93 -29.39 -0.02
C GLY A 12 -34.02 -30.10 0.98
N MET A 13 -34.08 -29.62 2.23
CA MET A 13 -33.53 -30.21 3.46
C MET A 13 -32.04 -29.93 3.77
N ARG A 14 -31.75 -28.69 4.17
CA ARG A 14 -30.77 -28.49 5.25
C ARG A 14 -31.38 -29.06 6.53
N LYS A 15 -30.94 -30.24 6.95
CA LYS A 15 -31.18 -30.71 8.32
C LYS A 15 -30.40 -29.77 9.24
N ASN A 16 -31.13 -29.03 10.08
CA ASN A 16 -30.58 -28.42 11.28
C ASN A 16 -30.10 -29.57 12.18
N ILE A 17 -28.86 -29.99 12.02
CA ILE A 17 -28.14 -30.73 13.05
C ILE A 17 -27.59 -29.66 13.96
N ALA A 18 -28.20 -29.51 15.13
CA ALA A 18 -27.61 -28.75 16.22
C ALA A 18 -26.24 -29.40 16.53
N ALA A 19 -25.16 -28.69 16.17
CA ALA A 19 -23.80 -29.10 16.48
C ALA A 19 -23.62 -29.01 18.00
N LEU A 20 -23.69 -30.16 18.66
CA LEU A 20 -23.24 -30.31 20.03
C LEU A 20 -21.72 -30.42 19.98
N SER A 21 -21.01 -29.32 20.23
CA SER A 21 -19.56 -29.35 20.45
C SER A 21 -19.28 -30.14 21.73
N LEU A 22 -19.03 -31.44 21.60
CA LEU A 22 -18.46 -32.21 22.69
C LEU A 22 -16.95 -31.94 22.69
N VAL A 23 -16.54 -30.85 23.35
CA VAL A 23 -15.16 -30.74 23.85
C VAL A 23 -15.02 -31.85 24.89
N VAL A 24 -14.50 -33.00 24.47
CA VAL A 24 -13.99 -33.97 25.43
C VAL A 24 -12.68 -33.39 25.95
N ALA A 25 -12.79 -32.57 27.01
CA ALA A 25 -11.67 -32.28 27.88
C ALA A 25 -11.33 -33.59 28.60
N THR A 26 -10.60 -34.49 27.93
CA THR A 26 -9.98 -35.61 28.63
C THR A 26 -8.88 -35.03 29.51
N GLY A 27 -9.18 -35.00 30.80
CA GLY A 27 -8.21 -34.78 31.84
C GLY A 27 -7.01 -35.72 31.71
N ILE A 28 -5.96 -35.34 32.43
CA ILE A 28 -4.72 -36.09 32.58
C ILE A 28 -5.05 -37.55 32.96
N PHE A 29 -4.94 -38.48 32.02
CA PHE A 29 -5.07 -39.90 32.26
C PHE A 29 -3.71 -40.57 32.09
N ALA A 30 -3.13 -40.98 33.22
CA ALA A 30 -2.11 -42.00 33.27
C ALA A 30 -2.75 -43.37 32.93
N SER A 31 -2.93 -43.65 31.64
CA SER A 31 -3.27 -44.99 31.15
C SER A 31 -2.51 -45.22 29.84
N GLY A 32 -1.71 -46.27 29.79
CA GLY A 32 -0.80 -46.61 28.67
C GLY A 32 -1.51 -47.08 27.40
N THR A 33 -2.45 -46.30 26.88
CA THR A 33 -3.18 -46.56 25.63
C THR A 33 -3.10 -45.33 24.74
N VAL A 34 -2.60 -45.53 23.51
CA VAL A 34 -2.51 -44.49 22.48
C VAL A 34 -3.79 -44.45 21.66
N ASN A 35 -4.38 -43.26 21.49
CA ASN A 35 -5.54 -43.03 20.62
C ASN A 35 -5.25 -41.85 19.69
N ALA A 36 -5.77 -41.90 18.46
CA ALA A 36 -5.66 -40.85 17.45
C ALA A 36 -7.00 -40.16 17.24
N THR A 37 -6.96 -38.87 16.91
CA THR A 37 -8.13 -38.04 16.58
C THR A 37 -7.74 -37.00 15.54
N THR A 38 -8.58 -36.77 14.55
CA THR A 38 -8.53 -35.60 13.66
C THR A 38 -9.68 -34.66 13.99
N THR A 39 -9.47 -33.36 13.80
CA THR A 39 -10.48 -32.34 14.01
C THR A 39 -11.34 -32.15 12.74
N GLN A 40 -12.15 -33.14 12.31
CA GLN A 40 -13.23 -32.89 11.33
C GLN A 40 -14.26 -34.03 11.14
N TYR A 41 -15.37 -33.69 10.48
CA TYR A 41 -16.62 -34.47 10.37
C TYR A 41 -16.59 -35.45 9.17
N LEU A 42 -17.06 -36.68 9.38
CA LEU A 42 -17.27 -37.67 8.32
C LEU A 42 -18.19 -37.12 7.19
N GLY A 43 -17.71 -37.12 5.94
CA GLY A 43 -18.48 -36.76 4.74
C GLY A 43 -18.39 -35.29 4.31
N GLU A 44 -17.29 -34.60 4.62
CA GLU A 44 -17.01 -33.24 4.14
C GLU A 44 -16.30 -33.28 2.77
N GLU A 45 -16.71 -32.39 1.86
CA GLU A 45 -16.03 -32.14 0.58
C GLU A 45 -14.76 -31.31 0.84
N VAL A 46 -13.61 -31.81 0.43
CA VAL A 46 -12.29 -31.15 0.64
C VAL A 46 -11.53 -30.99 -0.68
N PRO A 47 -10.65 -29.96 -0.80
CA PRO A 47 -9.79 -29.78 -1.96
C PRO A 47 -8.86 -30.98 -2.19
N VAL A 48 -8.46 -31.22 -3.45
CA VAL A 48 -7.55 -32.32 -3.84
C VAL A 48 -6.19 -32.23 -3.15
N SER A 49 -5.78 -31.04 -2.71
CA SER A 49 -4.50 -30.76 -2.07
C SER A 49 -4.57 -30.70 -0.53
N LYS A 50 -5.69 -31.10 0.10
CA LYS A 50 -5.94 -30.91 1.54
C LYS A 50 -4.81 -31.47 2.41
N GLU A 51 -4.22 -30.66 3.28
CA GLU A 51 -3.33 -31.16 4.34
C GLU A 51 -4.16 -31.66 5.54
N TRP A 52 -3.72 -32.77 6.15
CA TRP A 52 -4.38 -33.38 7.31
C TRP A 52 -3.54 -33.29 8.57
N THR A 53 -4.18 -32.92 9.68
CA THR A 53 -3.57 -32.96 11.01
C THR A 53 -4.19 -34.08 11.83
N ILE A 54 -3.36 -35.01 12.29
CA ILE A 54 -3.73 -36.13 13.16
C ILE A 54 -3.12 -35.89 14.54
N THR A 55 -3.97 -35.79 15.56
CA THR A 55 -3.55 -35.55 16.95
C THR A 55 -3.71 -36.81 17.77
N PHE A 56 -2.62 -37.23 18.40
CA PHE A 56 -2.55 -38.36 19.32
C PHE A 56 -2.59 -37.85 20.77
N ASN A 57 -3.09 -38.70 21.67
CA ASN A 57 -3.09 -38.40 23.11
C ASN A 57 -1.71 -38.52 23.78
N THR A 58 -0.68 -38.98 23.06
CA THR A 58 0.71 -39.06 23.51
C THR A 58 1.69 -38.80 22.38
N GLU A 59 2.96 -38.55 22.70
CA GLU A 59 4.01 -38.37 21.70
C GLU A 59 4.26 -39.67 20.92
N MET A 60 4.31 -39.55 19.59
CA MET A 60 4.44 -40.70 18.70
C MET A 60 5.86 -40.87 18.18
N ASP A 61 6.21 -42.06 17.70
CA ASP A 61 7.39 -42.24 16.87
C ASP A 61 7.02 -42.01 15.39
N LEU A 62 7.65 -41.01 14.77
CA LEU A 62 7.29 -40.60 13.40
C LEU A 62 7.53 -41.71 12.37
N GLN A 63 8.58 -42.53 12.54
CA GLN A 63 8.86 -43.62 11.60
C GLN A 63 7.81 -44.71 11.73
N SER A 64 7.43 -45.06 12.96
CA SER A 64 6.36 -46.00 13.23
C SER A 64 5.02 -45.53 12.64
N ILE A 65 4.73 -44.22 12.67
CA ILE A 65 3.57 -43.66 11.98
C ILE A 65 3.72 -43.78 10.46
N LYS A 66 4.86 -43.41 9.88
CA LYS A 66 5.09 -43.53 8.42
C LYS A 66 4.89 -44.95 7.93
N ASP A 67 5.37 -45.94 8.69
CA ASP A 67 5.26 -47.36 8.34
C ASP A 67 3.82 -47.90 8.49
N SER A 68 3.01 -47.25 9.33
CA SER A 68 1.64 -47.68 9.67
C SER A 68 0.54 -46.83 9.02
N LEU A 69 0.90 -45.69 8.41
CA LEU A 69 0.01 -44.79 7.72
C LEU A 69 -0.20 -45.29 6.29
N SER A 70 -1.46 -45.37 5.89
CA SER A 70 -1.87 -45.67 4.53
C SER A 70 -2.90 -44.66 4.06
N VAL A 71 -2.80 -44.31 2.79
CA VAL A 71 -3.75 -43.44 2.10
C VAL A 71 -4.25 -44.21 0.89
N GLU A 72 -5.56 -44.37 0.75
CA GLU A 72 -6.13 -45.14 -0.36
C GLU A 72 -5.77 -44.50 -1.71
N GLY A 73 -5.16 -45.30 -2.59
CA GLY A 73 -4.72 -44.89 -3.93
C GLY A 73 -3.34 -44.22 -3.99
N PHE A 74 -2.59 -44.21 -2.89
CA PHE A 74 -1.29 -43.54 -2.76
C PHE A 74 -0.20 -44.52 -2.36
N GLU A 75 0.99 -44.31 -2.90
CA GLU A 75 2.24 -44.91 -2.41
C GLU A 75 2.90 -43.99 -1.37
N LEU A 76 3.85 -44.51 -0.59
CA LEU A 76 4.60 -43.72 0.41
C LEU A 76 5.32 -42.49 -0.18
N ALA A 77 5.61 -42.48 -1.47
CA ALA A 77 6.25 -41.36 -2.17
C ALA A 77 5.26 -40.25 -2.56
N ASP A 78 3.96 -40.50 -2.45
CA ASP A 78 2.90 -39.59 -2.88
C ASP A 78 2.44 -38.64 -1.75
N TYR A 79 3.04 -38.73 -0.57
CA TYR A 79 2.77 -37.84 0.55
C TYR A 79 3.98 -37.67 1.48
N GLU A 80 4.02 -36.55 2.18
CA GLU A 80 4.98 -36.28 3.25
C GLU A 80 4.29 -36.39 4.61
N VAL A 81 5.01 -36.95 5.58
CA VAL A 81 4.58 -37.03 6.99
C VAL A 81 5.62 -36.36 7.87
N SER A 82 5.20 -35.38 8.65
CA SER A 82 6.05 -34.61 9.56
C SER A 82 5.33 -34.37 10.89
N TYR A 83 6.08 -33.92 11.90
CA TYR A 83 5.45 -33.42 13.12
C TYR A 83 4.89 -32.02 12.90
N GLY A 84 3.75 -31.73 13.51
CA GLY A 84 3.27 -30.36 13.71
C GLY A 84 4.02 -29.67 14.85
N GLU A 85 3.32 -28.78 15.58
CA GLU A 85 3.91 -28.02 16.70
C GLU A 85 4.43 -28.90 17.85
N ARG A 86 3.95 -30.14 17.96
CA ARG A 86 4.30 -31.10 19.03
C ARG A 86 4.41 -32.51 18.46
N LYS A 87 5.17 -33.37 19.14
CA LYS A 87 5.38 -34.78 18.72
C LYS A 87 4.14 -35.67 18.81
N ASN A 88 3.06 -35.19 19.42
CA ASN A 88 1.77 -35.85 19.42
C ASN A 88 0.84 -35.33 18.30
N VAL A 89 1.32 -34.42 17.46
CA VAL A 89 0.59 -33.86 16.31
C VAL A 89 1.37 -34.20 15.05
N VAL A 90 0.73 -34.87 14.11
CA VAL A 90 1.32 -35.26 12.83
C VAL A 90 0.58 -34.56 11.70
N VAL A 91 1.36 -34.02 10.76
CA VAL A 91 0.86 -33.40 9.53
C VAL A 91 1.13 -34.35 8.38
N LEU A 92 0.08 -34.68 7.65
CA LEU A 92 0.10 -35.43 6.39
C LEU A 92 -0.15 -34.43 5.26
N LYS A 93 0.85 -34.28 4.38
CA LYS A 93 0.79 -33.40 3.21
C LYS A 93 0.79 -34.24 1.94
N PRO A 94 -0.26 -34.19 1.10
CA PRO A 94 -0.22 -34.86 -0.20
C PRO A 94 0.84 -34.23 -1.12
N ILE A 95 1.65 -35.06 -1.77
CA ILE A 95 2.53 -34.67 -2.89
C ILE A 95 1.76 -34.88 -4.21
N LYS A 96 0.96 -35.94 -4.28
CA LYS A 96 -0.02 -36.21 -5.33
C LYS A 96 -1.41 -35.79 -4.85
N ASN A 97 -2.23 -35.22 -5.74
CA ASN A 97 -3.62 -34.88 -5.45
C ASN A 97 -4.47 -36.10 -5.05
N TYR A 98 -5.36 -35.94 -4.06
CA TYR A 98 -6.30 -36.98 -3.66
C TYR A 98 -7.29 -37.34 -4.77
N GLU A 99 -7.76 -38.58 -4.76
CA GLU A 99 -8.76 -39.08 -5.69
C GLU A 99 -10.13 -39.16 -4.98
N LEU A 100 -11.22 -39.12 -5.74
CA LEU A 100 -12.58 -39.22 -5.20
C LEU A 100 -12.74 -40.48 -4.33
N GLY A 101 -13.13 -40.29 -3.06
CA GLY A 101 -13.34 -41.38 -2.11
C GLY A 101 -12.08 -41.84 -1.36
N SER A 102 -10.97 -41.10 -1.42
CA SER A 102 -9.77 -41.40 -0.63
C SER A 102 -10.07 -41.53 0.86
N ASN A 103 -9.39 -42.49 1.50
CA ASN A 103 -9.37 -42.66 2.94
C ASN A 103 -7.94 -42.56 3.47
N VAL A 104 -7.80 -42.14 4.74
CA VAL A 104 -6.53 -42.16 5.46
C VAL A 104 -6.70 -43.09 6.65
N SER A 105 -5.78 -44.03 6.79
CA SER A 105 -5.78 -45.02 7.88
C SER A 105 -4.42 -45.07 8.58
N VAL A 106 -4.41 -45.08 9.90
CA VAL A 106 -3.24 -45.37 10.74
C VAL A 106 -3.50 -46.70 11.44
N SER A 107 -2.66 -47.71 11.16
CA SER A 107 -2.76 -49.03 11.78
C SER A 107 -2.50 -48.98 13.29
N PHE A 108 -3.12 -49.91 14.03
CA PHE A 108 -2.86 -50.18 15.44
C PHE A 108 -1.37 -50.49 15.73
N ASP A 109 -0.59 -50.88 14.71
CA ASP A 109 0.85 -51.15 14.81
C ASP A 109 1.69 -49.88 15.04
N ALA A 110 1.14 -48.68 14.83
CA ALA A 110 1.84 -47.44 15.11
C ALA A 110 2.12 -47.30 16.62
N THR A 111 3.33 -46.89 16.98
CA THR A 111 3.81 -46.84 18.36
C THR A 111 4.14 -45.43 18.84
N SER A 112 3.95 -45.21 20.14
CA SER A 112 4.42 -44.01 20.82
C SER A 112 5.95 -43.91 20.77
N SER A 113 6.50 -42.74 21.07
CA SER A 113 7.95 -42.55 21.33
C SER A 113 8.49 -43.44 22.46
N THR A 114 7.61 -44.06 23.26
CA THR A 114 7.93 -45.00 24.35
C THR A 114 7.65 -46.46 24.01
N GLY A 115 7.26 -46.77 22.77
CA GLY A 115 7.04 -48.14 22.27
C GLY A 115 5.65 -48.72 22.57
N VAL A 116 4.66 -47.90 22.93
CA VAL A 116 3.29 -48.34 23.18
C VAL A 116 2.47 -48.25 21.90
N SER A 117 1.92 -49.36 21.43
CA SER A 117 1.07 -49.41 20.23
C SER A 117 -0.26 -48.67 20.39
N MET A 118 -0.83 -48.27 19.25
CA MET A 118 -2.21 -47.80 19.16
C MET A 118 -3.20 -48.85 19.62
N LYS A 119 -4.29 -48.38 20.23
CA LYS A 119 -5.32 -49.27 20.77
C LYS A 119 -6.14 -49.95 19.67
N GLU A 120 -6.38 -49.25 18.57
CA GLU A 120 -7.17 -49.67 17.42
C GLU A 120 -6.74 -48.87 16.19
N ASP A 121 -7.10 -49.35 15.00
CA ASP A 121 -6.91 -48.62 13.75
C ASP A 121 -7.70 -47.30 13.79
N TYR A 122 -7.10 -46.25 13.26
CA TYR A 122 -7.77 -44.97 13.04
C TYR A 122 -7.96 -44.74 11.55
N THR A 123 -9.20 -44.75 11.09
CA THR A 123 -9.53 -44.48 9.68
C THR A 123 -10.54 -43.34 9.59
N PHE A 124 -10.32 -42.45 8.63
CA PHE A 124 -11.31 -41.47 8.21
C PHE A 124 -11.37 -41.36 6.69
N SER A 125 -12.52 -40.95 6.18
CA SER A 125 -12.80 -40.79 4.74
C SER A 125 -13.35 -39.40 4.48
N PHE A 126 -13.07 -38.88 3.30
CA PHE A 126 -13.49 -37.56 2.83
C PHE A 126 -13.85 -37.62 1.35
N ASP A 127 -14.72 -36.72 0.92
CA ASP A 127 -15.05 -36.57 -0.49
C ASP A 127 -14.12 -35.50 -1.08
N VAL A 128 -13.54 -35.79 -2.23
CA VAL A 128 -12.60 -34.88 -2.89
C VAL A 128 -13.35 -34.08 -3.95
N VAL A 129 -13.28 -32.76 -3.86
CA VAL A 129 -13.72 -31.87 -4.95
C VAL A 129 -12.50 -31.37 -5.70
N GLU A 130 -12.60 -31.25 -7.03
CA GLU A 130 -11.56 -30.57 -7.79
C GLU A 130 -11.33 -29.18 -7.19
N ASP A 131 -10.06 -28.79 -7.10
CA ASP A 131 -9.73 -27.41 -6.77
C ASP A 131 -10.31 -26.53 -7.87
N VAL A 132 -11.49 -25.97 -7.61
CA VAL A 132 -12.04 -24.91 -8.44
C VAL A 132 -11.21 -23.69 -8.13
N VAL A 133 -10.08 -23.57 -8.82
CA VAL A 133 -9.26 -22.35 -8.82
C VAL A 133 -10.18 -21.25 -9.32
N PRO A 134 -10.50 -20.24 -8.49
CA PRO A 134 -11.35 -19.16 -8.92
C PRO A 134 -10.72 -18.44 -10.11
N GLU A 135 -11.52 -18.00 -11.10
CA GLU A 135 -11.00 -17.36 -12.31
C GLU A 135 -10.09 -16.16 -12.01
N TRP A 136 -10.35 -15.44 -10.92
CA TRP A 136 -9.53 -14.30 -10.50
C TRP A 136 -8.13 -14.68 -10.00
N ALA A 137 -7.89 -15.93 -9.60
CA ALA A 137 -6.63 -16.35 -9.00
C ALA A 137 -5.47 -16.42 -10.01
N ASP A 138 -5.77 -16.37 -11.30
CA ASP A 138 -4.79 -16.36 -12.40
C ASP A 138 -4.83 -15.05 -13.21
N MET A 139 -5.63 -14.06 -12.79
CA MET A 139 -5.68 -12.76 -13.45
C MET A 139 -4.40 -11.96 -13.21
N SER A 140 -3.85 -11.38 -14.26
CA SER A 140 -2.85 -10.34 -14.18
C SER A 140 -3.43 -9.05 -13.59
N VAL A 141 -2.56 -8.14 -13.12
CA VAL A 141 -2.96 -6.80 -12.66
C VAL A 141 -3.82 -6.07 -13.71
N SER A 142 -3.45 -6.15 -15.00
CA SER A 142 -4.23 -5.56 -16.09
C SER A 142 -5.64 -6.15 -16.20
N GLU A 143 -5.81 -7.46 -16.00
CA GLU A 143 -7.11 -8.13 -16.06
C GLU A 143 -7.97 -7.80 -14.84
N LEU A 144 -7.35 -7.70 -13.66
CA LEU A 144 -8.01 -7.23 -12.45
C LEU A 144 -8.50 -5.78 -12.62
N GLU A 145 -7.67 -4.89 -13.16
CA GLU A 145 -8.04 -3.51 -13.46
C GLU A 145 -9.20 -3.40 -14.46
N GLN A 146 -9.20 -4.24 -15.50
CA GLN A 146 -10.27 -4.27 -16.48
C GLN A 146 -11.59 -4.78 -15.89
N THR A 147 -11.51 -5.75 -14.98
CA THR A 147 -12.69 -6.45 -14.43
C THR A 147 -13.29 -5.72 -13.23
N TYR A 148 -12.45 -5.28 -12.31
CA TYR A 148 -12.85 -4.72 -11.01
C TYR A 148 -12.61 -3.20 -10.91
N GLY A 149 -11.96 -2.60 -11.92
CA GLY A 149 -11.61 -1.18 -11.97
C GLY A 149 -10.18 -0.91 -11.50
N VAL A 150 -9.68 0.28 -11.82
CA VAL A 150 -8.32 0.74 -11.45
C VAL A 150 -8.30 1.21 -9.99
N TYR A 151 -7.24 0.87 -9.24
CA TYR A 151 -7.02 1.27 -7.84
C TYR A 151 -5.57 1.68 -7.64
N LYS A 152 -5.19 2.77 -8.31
CA LYS A 152 -3.84 3.32 -8.26
C LYS A 152 -3.82 4.62 -7.48
N PHE A 153 -2.77 4.86 -6.73
CA PHE A 153 -2.54 6.15 -6.09
C PHE A 153 -1.10 6.59 -6.26
N MET A 154 -0.93 7.91 -6.31
CA MET A 154 0.39 8.53 -6.25
C MET A 154 0.61 9.02 -4.83
N ALA A 155 1.76 8.71 -4.24
CA ALA A 155 2.13 9.21 -2.93
C ALA A 155 3.57 9.72 -2.92
N ARG A 156 3.79 10.77 -2.14
CA ARG A 156 5.11 11.22 -1.71
C ARG A 156 5.51 10.43 -0.47
N TYR A 157 6.75 9.97 -0.41
CA TYR A 157 7.31 9.31 0.78
C TYR A 157 8.83 9.49 0.87
N PRO A 158 9.41 9.45 2.08
CA PRO A 158 10.83 9.60 2.29
C PRO A 158 11.60 8.33 1.92
N THR A 159 12.77 8.54 1.34
CA THR A 159 13.74 7.50 1.01
C THR A 159 15.12 7.88 1.53
N SER A 160 16.11 6.98 1.40
CA SER A 160 17.49 7.28 1.77
C SER A 160 18.16 8.38 0.94
N VAL A 161 17.54 8.80 -0.17
CA VAL A 161 18.08 9.82 -1.09
C VAL A 161 17.21 11.08 -1.19
N GLY A 162 16.21 11.23 -0.31
CA GLY A 162 15.26 12.35 -0.32
C GLY A 162 13.81 11.86 -0.48
N LEU A 163 12.90 12.78 -0.79
CA LEU A 163 11.49 12.49 -1.05
C LEU A 163 11.29 12.11 -2.51
N LEU A 164 10.53 11.04 -2.75
CA LEU A 164 10.13 10.61 -4.09
C LEU A 164 8.62 10.55 -4.20
N ILE A 165 8.11 10.80 -5.40
CA ILE A 165 6.72 10.54 -5.74
C ILE A 165 6.65 9.21 -6.51
N LYS A 166 5.82 8.28 -6.07
CA LYS A 166 5.67 6.96 -6.70
C LYS A 166 4.21 6.58 -6.88
N GLU A 167 3.97 5.81 -7.94
CA GLU A 167 2.70 5.10 -8.18
C GLU A 167 2.65 3.79 -7.39
N PHE A 168 1.54 3.58 -6.71
CA PHE A 168 1.20 2.34 -6.02
C PHE A 168 -0.08 1.79 -6.64
N ASN A 169 -0.15 0.47 -6.79
CA ASN A 169 -1.34 -0.22 -7.25
C ASN A 169 -1.71 -1.28 -6.22
N TRP A 170 -2.93 -1.23 -5.69
CA TRP A 170 -3.38 -2.22 -4.70
C TRP A 170 -3.38 -3.65 -5.25
N TYR A 171 -3.47 -3.82 -6.58
CA TYR A 171 -3.38 -5.16 -7.15
C TYR A 171 -1.98 -5.74 -7.21
N ASP A 172 -0.92 -4.93 -7.13
CA ASP A 172 0.45 -5.45 -7.14
C ASP A 172 0.66 -6.37 -5.92
N ASP A 173 0.34 -5.88 -4.72
CA ASP A 173 0.41 -6.66 -3.48
C ASP A 173 -0.61 -7.81 -3.49
N TYR A 174 -1.83 -7.58 -4.00
CA TYR A 174 -2.86 -8.60 -4.07
C TYR A 174 -2.44 -9.82 -4.91
N VAL A 175 -1.83 -9.61 -6.08
CA VAL A 175 -1.38 -10.71 -6.94
C VAL A 175 -0.24 -11.50 -6.29
N GLU A 176 0.67 -10.83 -5.58
CA GLU A 176 1.73 -11.48 -4.81
C GLU A 176 1.14 -12.37 -3.70
N ASP A 177 0.15 -11.87 -2.96
CA ASP A 177 -0.57 -12.63 -1.93
C ASP A 177 -1.30 -13.83 -2.55
N VAL A 178 -2.04 -13.64 -3.64
CA VAL A 178 -2.74 -14.73 -4.33
C VAL A 178 -1.77 -15.84 -4.74
N ALA A 179 -0.61 -15.50 -5.31
CA ALA A 179 0.41 -16.47 -5.66
C ALA A 179 0.91 -17.23 -4.43
N TRP A 180 1.19 -16.53 -3.33
CA TRP A 180 1.64 -17.13 -2.07
C TRP A 180 0.63 -18.11 -1.47
N TYR A 181 -0.66 -17.76 -1.49
CA TYR A 181 -1.76 -18.62 -1.00
C TYR A 181 -2.00 -19.81 -1.94
N LYS A 182 -1.89 -19.60 -3.25
CA LYS A 182 -1.99 -20.66 -4.28
C LYS A 182 -0.91 -21.71 -4.13
N GLU A 183 0.35 -21.32 -3.95
CA GLU A 183 1.47 -22.26 -3.74
C GLU A 183 1.30 -23.14 -2.49
N ARG A 184 0.45 -22.71 -1.54
CA ARG A 184 0.19 -23.41 -0.27
C ARG A 184 -1.13 -24.18 -0.26
N GLY A 185 -1.90 -24.15 -1.36
CA GLY A 185 -3.22 -24.78 -1.41
C GLY A 185 -4.21 -24.14 -0.42
N ARG A 186 -4.09 -22.83 -0.18
CA ARG A 186 -4.90 -22.06 0.79
C ARG A 186 -5.71 -20.95 0.10
N LEU A 187 -6.02 -21.10 -1.19
CA LEU A 187 -6.78 -20.08 -1.94
C LEU A 187 -8.18 -19.82 -1.36
N ASP A 188 -8.75 -20.78 -0.64
CA ASP A 188 -10.02 -20.66 0.08
C ASP A 188 -9.97 -19.65 1.24
N GLU A 189 -8.78 -19.36 1.77
CA GLU A 189 -8.57 -18.33 2.78
C GLU A 189 -8.38 -16.93 2.19
N MET A 190 -8.16 -16.84 0.88
CA MET A 190 -7.87 -15.57 0.22
C MET A 190 -9.16 -14.79 -0.06
N LYS A 191 -9.10 -13.48 0.18
CA LYS A 191 -10.21 -12.57 -0.15
C LYS A 191 -10.35 -12.50 -1.66
N THR A 192 -11.59 -12.48 -2.15
CA THR A 192 -11.85 -12.14 -3.56
C THR A 192 -11.37 -10.71 -3.86
N PRO A 193 -11.11 -10.35 -5.13
CA PRO A 193 -10.66 -9.00 -5.46
C PRO A 193 -11.62 -7.91 -4.96
N GLU A 194 -12.94 -8.14 -5.08
CA GLU A 194 -13.96 -7.21 -4.61
C GLU A 194 -13.92 -7.04 -3.08
N GLN A 195 -13.75 -8.13 -2.32
CA GLN A 195 -13.62 -8.06 -0.86
C GLN A 195 -12.35 -7.32 -0.44
N TYR A 196 -11.22 -7.65 -1.07
CA TYR A 196 -9.94 -6.98 -0.81
C TYR A 196 -10.03 -5.47 -1.09
N ILE A 197 -10.57 -5.08 -2.25
CA ILE A 197 -10.77 -3.67 -2.59
C ILE A 197 -11.67 -2.97 -1.58
N ASN A 198 -12.81 -3.58 -1.23
CA ASN A 198 -13.74 -2.96 -0.28
C ASN A 198 -13.10 -2.74 1.08
N GLU A 199 -12.31 -3.69 1.55
CA GLU A 199 -11.51 -3.52 2.76
C GLU A 199 -10.45 -2.43 2.61
N MET A 200 -9.72 -2.39 1.49
CA MET A 200 -8.76 -1.31 1.22
C MET A 200 -9.43 0.06 1.12
N LEU A 201 -10.68 0.16 0.68
CA LEU A 201 -11.46 1.40 0.70
C LEU A 201 -11.95 1.74 2.10
N GLU A 202 -12.37 0.75 2.88
CA GLU A 202 -12.89 0.94 4.24
C GLU A 202 -11.79 1.26 5.25
N ASP A 203 -10.66 0.54 5.19
CA ASP A 203 -9.46 0.74 6.01
C ASP A 203 -8.47 1.75 5.37
N HIS A 204 -8.82 2.26 4.19
CA HIS A 204 -7.98 3.14 3.37
C HIS A 204 -6.63 2.50 3.01
N GLY A 205 -6.46 1.18 3.16
CA GLY A 205 -5.33 0.43 2.64
C GLY A 205 -3.97 0.90 3.13
N GLY A 206 -3.88 1.32 4.39
CA GLY A 206 -2.64 1.87 4.95
C GLY A 206 -2.30 3.30 4.47
N ILE A 207 -3.16 3.97 3.69
CA ILE A 207 -3.03 5.41 3.37
C ILE A 207 -3.02 6.25 4.64
N THR A 208 -3.62 5.76 5.72
CA THR A 208 -3.54 6.35 7.04
C THR A 208 -2.09 6.47 7.55
N THR A 209 -1.23 5.50 7.24
CA THR A 209 0.22 5.57 7.56
C THR A 209 0.96 6.59 6.68
N LEU A 210 0.46 6.82 5.46
CA LEU A 210 0.96 7.85 4.54
C LEU A 210 0.47 9.26 4.91
N PHE A 211 -0.47 9.39 5.85
CA PHE A 211 -0.86 10.65 6.48
C PHE A 211 -0.52 10.66 7.97
N SER A 212 0.61 10.05 8.35
CA SER A 212 1.14 10.27 9.70
C SER A 212 1.49 11.74 9.87
N SER A 213 0.85 12.40 10.84
CA SER A 213 1.06 13.82 11.13
C SER A 213 2.53 14.16 11.40
N THR A 214 3.31 13.24 11.96
CA THR A 214 4.75 13.40 12.22
C THR A 214 5.60 13.42 10.95
N SER A 215 5.04 13.00 9.82
CA SER A 215 5.74 12.86 8.55
C SER A 215 5.19 13.76 7.46
N TYR A 216 4.14 14.54 7.70
CA TYR A 216 3.73 15.56 6.75
C TYR A 216 4.75 16.73 6.73
N PRO A 217 5.05 17.37 5.58
CA PRO A 217 4.58 17.09 4.21
C PRO A 217 5.38 16.01 3.43
N ASP A 218 6.25 15.26 4.10
CA ASP A 218 7.13 14.25 3.49
C ASP A 218 6.37 12.99 3.06
N ASN A 219 5.31 12.65 3.79
CA ASN A 219 4.33 11.61 3.47
C ASN A 219 3.00 12.27 3.10
N GLU A 220 2.56 12.10 1.85
CA GLU A 220 1.32 12.68 1.34
C GLU A 220 0.77 11.81 0.20
N VAL A 221 -0.51 11.41 0.26
CA VAL A 221 -1.19 10.91 -0.94
C VAL A 221 -1.60 12.09 -1.80
N ILE A 222 -1.13 12.07 -3.03
CA ILE A 222 -1.28 13.15 -4.01
C ILE A 222 -2.52 12.95 -4.86
N SER A 223 -2.74 11.73 -5.34
CA SER A 223 -3.84 11.42 -6.25
C SER A 223 -4.29 9.97 -6.12
N PHE A 224 -5.54 9.71 -6.49
CA PHE A 224 -6.09 8.37 -6.62
C PHE A 224 -6.84 8.26 -7.96
N ASN A 225 -6.47 7.28 -8.76
CA ASN A 225 -6.91 7.10 -10.16
C ASN A 225 -6.79 8.38 -11.00
N GLY A 226 -5.69 9.12 -10.82
CA GLY A 226 -5.38 10.36 -11.54
C GLY A 226 -6.16 11.59 -11.07
N LYS A 227 -7.07 11.45 -10.11
CA LYS A 227 -7.77 12.59 -9.48
C LYS A 227 -7.02 13.07 -8.25
N PRO A 228 -6.98 14.38 -7.97
CA PRO A 228 -6.44 14.90 -6.72
C PRO A 228 -7.00 14.16 -5.51
N PHE A 229 -6.18 13.90 -4.50
CA PHE A 229 -6.58 13.12 -3.34
C PHE A 229 -7.85 13.68 -2.68
N LEU A 230 -7.92 14.99 -2.45
CA LEU A 230 -9.09 15.66 -1.87
C LEU A 230 -10.39 15.51 -2.69
N ASP A 231 -10.29 15.25 -4.00
CA ASP A 231 -11.42 15.04 -4.89
C ASP A 231 -11.71 13.55 -5.15
N SER A 232 -10.96 12.66 -4.50
CA SER A 232 -11.02 11.22 -4.73
C SER A 232 -12.03 10.53 -3.80
N LYS A 233 -12.49 9.34 -4.20
CA LYS A 233 -13.44 8.55 -3.40
C LYS A 233 -12.86 7.99 -2.10
N ILE A 234 -11.53 8.03 -1.96
CA ILE A 234 -10.81 7.53 -0.80
C ILE A 234 -10.44 8.65 0.18
N TYR A 235 -10.82 9.89 -0.11
CA TYR A 235 -10.71 10.98 0.84
C TYR A 235 -12.01 11.08 1.64
N ASP A 236 -11.90 10.93 2.95
CA ASP A 236 -12.98 11.12 3.90
C ASP A 236 -12.54 12.12 4.97
N SER A 237 -13.00 13.37 4.85
CA SER A 237 -12.65 14.41 5.81
C SER A 237 -13.15 14.11 7.22
N SER A 238 -14.22 13.31 7.37
CA SER A 238 -14.81 13.03 8.69
C SER A 238 -13.91 12.17 9.57
N ARG A 239 -13.02 11.39 8.96
CA ARG A 239 -12.04 10.56 9.66
C ARG A 239 -10.80 11.34 10.12
N LEU A 240 -10.54 12.50 9.51
CA LEU A 240 -9.55 13.46 10.03
C LEU A 240 -10.08 14.22 11.25
N ASP A 241 -11.36 14.10 11.58
CA ASP A 241 -11.94 14.68 12.80
C ASP A 241 -12.06 13.64 13.92
N ASP A 242 -11.65 12.38 13.69
CA ASP A 242 -11.78 11.29 14.66
C ASP A 242 -10.59 11.28 15.63
N ASP A 243 -10.90 11.36 16.93
CA ASP A 243 -9.93 11.40 18.03
C ASP A 243 -8.98 10.17 18.05
N ASP A 244 -9.37 9.08 17.38
CA ASP A 244 -8.56 7.86 17.24
C ASP A 244 -7.27 8.07 16.43
N TRP A 245 -7.19 9.07 15.55
CA TRP A 245 -5.94 9.42 14.85
C TRP A 245 -4.95 10.18 15.75
N GLY A 246 -5.44 10.87 16.78
CA GLY A 246 -4.63 11.56 17.79
C GLY A 246 -4.44 10.74 19.08
N GLY A 247 -5.19 9.65 19.24
CA GLY A 247 -5.44 8.98 20.52
C GLY A 247 -4.24 8.25 21.13
N GLN A 248 -3.28 7.79 20.32
CA GLN A 248 -2.11 7.09 20.89
C GLN A 248 -1.03 8.05 21.44
N TYR A 249 -1.06 9.33 21.04
CA TYR A 249 -0.11 10.35 21.50
C TYR A 249 -0.75 11.53 22.23
N GLY A 250 -2.07 11.56 22.39
CA GLY A 250 -2.78 12.52 23.24
C GLY A 250 -2.75 13.96 22.71
N VAL A 251 -2.67 14.14 21.39
CA VAL A 251 -2.59 15.47 20.79
C VAL A 251 -3.82 15.72 19.93
N GLU A 252 -4.86 16.25 20.58
CA GLU A 252 -6.00 16.90 19.93
C GLU A 252 -5.46 18.04 19.04
N GLY A 253 -5.62 17.94 17.70
CA GLY A 253 -5.23 19.00 16.75
C GLY A 253 -4.48 18.53 15.50
N TYR A 254 -3.99 17.29 15.44
CA TYR A 254 -3.15 16.83 14.33
C TYR A 254 -3.86 16.60 13.01
N ALA A 255 -5.07 16.05 13.05
CA ALA A 255 -5.78 15.67 11.85
C ALA A 255 -6.53 16.88 11.22
N ILE A 256 -6.89 17.88 12.04
CA ILE A 256 -7.31 19.22 11.59
C ILE A 256 -6.18 19.92 10.82
N ALA A 257 -4.93 19.81 11.29
CA ALA A 257 -3.79 20.37 10.61
C ALA A 257 -3.63 19.76 9.21
N ALA A 258 -3.55 18.43 9.08
CA ALA A 258 -3.36 17.78 7.78
C ALA A 258 -4.38 18.26 6.73
N ARG A 259 -5.67 18.39 7.10
CA ARG A 259 -6.71 18.93 6.21
C ARG A 259 -6.38 20.32 5.69
N ASP A 260 -5.94 21.22 6.57
CA ASP A 260 -5.66 22.60 6.18
C ASP A 260 -4.37 22.71 5.35
N TYR A 261 -3.39 21.81 5.53
CA TYR A 261 -2.10 21.89 4.85
C TYR A 261 -2.00 21.07 3.55
N ILE A 262 -2.90 20.10 3.28
CA ILE A 262 -2.93 19.38 2.00
C ILE A 262 -3.14 20.37 0.84
N ALA A 263 -2.46 20.13 -0.27
CA ALA A 263 -2.59 20.95 -1.47
C ALA A 263 -4.04 20.89 -1.99
N HIS A 264 -4.65 22.07 -2.14
CA HIS A 264 -6.03 22.17 -2.62
C HIS A 264 -6.06 22.33 -4.14
N PRO A 265 -6.60 21.36 -4.90
CA PRO A 265 -6.65 21.46 -6.34
C PRO A 265 -7.54 22.64 -6.79
N PRO A 266 -7.21 23.27 -7.93
CA PRO A 266 -7.97 24.41 -8.41
C PRO A 266 -9.42 24.06 -8.78
N SER A 267 -10.36 24.94 -8.44
CA SER A 267 -11.78 24.76 -8.76
C SER A 267 -12.15 25.14 -10.19
N ASN A 268 -11.37 26.01 -10.86
CA ASN A 268 -11.69 26.50 -12.21
C ASN A 268 -10.83 25.84 -13.28
N LYS A 269 -11.38 25.74 -14.49
CA LYS A 269 -10.66 25.22 -15.64
C LYS A 269 -9.62 26.25 -16.10
N GLY A 270 -8.39 25.79 -16.32
CA GLY A 270 -7.27 26.64 -16.71
C GLY A 270 -6.39 27.05 -15.54
N ASP A 271 -6.91 26.93 -14.30
CA ASP A 271 -6.12 27.15 -13.10
C ASP A 271 -5.21 25.94 -12.81
N PHE A 272 -4.05 26.22 -12.19
CA PHE A 272 -3.08 25.23 -11.75
C PHE A 272 -2.52 25.58 -10.37
N LEU A 273 -2.02 24.56 -9.68
CA LEU A 273 -1.21 24.68 -8.48
C LEU A 273 0.02 23.78 -8.62
N LEU A 274 1.20 24.38 -8.54
CA LEU A 274 2.47 23.67 -8.33
C LEU A 274 2.66 23.47 -6.83
N ASP A 275 2.96 22.25 -6.42
CA ASP A 275 3.26 21.85 -5.06
C ASP A 275 4.69 21.30 -5.05
N ILE A 276 5.59 22.13 -4.51
CA ILE A 276 7.04 21.92 -4.49
C ILE A 276 7.46 21.66 -3.04
N ASN A 277 8.12 20.52 -2.81
CA ASN A 277 8.67 20.18 -1.51
C ASN A 277 10.19 20.41 -1.53
N ARG A 278 10.74 21.01 -0.48
CA ARG A 278 12.19 21.24 -0.32
C ARG A 278 13.01 19.97 -0.52
N ASP A 279 12.56 18.86 0.06
CA ASP A 279 13.38 17.64 0.18
C ASP A 279 13.16 16.66 -0.98
N GLY A 280 12.45 17.07 -2.04
CA GLY A 280 12.17 16.24 -3.22
C GLY A 280 12.46 16.97 -4.54
N ALA A 281 13.12 16.27 -5.47
CA ALA A 281 13.30 16.75 -6.84
C ALA A 281 12.00 16.75 -7.65
N ASP A 282 11.02 15.93 -7.25
CA ASP A 282 9.71 15.86 -7.89
C ASP A 282 8.76 16.91 -7.31
N PHE A 283 7.93 17.50 -8.17
CA PHE A 283 6.83 18.36 -7.76
C PHE A 283 5.52 17.97 -8.45
N VAL A 284 4.42 18.36 -7.83
CA VAL A 284 3.08 18.03 -8.28
C VAL A 284 2.43 19.23 -8.96
N ILE A 285 1.72 19.00 -10.06
CA ILE A 285 0.90 19.99 -10.73
C ILE A 285 -0.56 19.56 -10.61
N TYR A 286 -1.28 20.21 -9.71
CA TYR A 286 -2.73 20.05 -9.60
C TYR A 286 -3.44 20.89 -10.64
N LYS A 287 -4.40 20.28 -11.32
CA LYS A 287 -5.35 20.93 -12.23
C LYS A 287 -6.75 20.49 -11.81
N LYS A 288 -7.78 21.22 -12.27
CA LYS A 288 -9.17 20.90 -11.97
C LYS A 288 -9.55 19.45 -12.28
N ASP A 289 -9.07 18.95 -13.42
CA ASP A 289 -9.50 17.65 -13.95
C ASP A 289 -8.44 16.55 -13.76
N GLY A 290 -7.40 16.79 -12.96
CA GLY A 290 -6.39 15.77 -12.71
C GLY A 290 -5.09 16.29 -12.11
N VAL A 291 -4.17 15.36 -11.89
CA VAL A 291 -2.83 15.64 -11.38
C VAL A 291 -1.80 15.22 -12.42
N ASN A 292 -0.83 16.10 -12.67
CA ASN A 292 0.39 15.74 -13.39
C ASN A 292 1.54 15.75 -12.40
N ILE A 293 2.37 14.72 -12.45
CA ILE A 293 3.64 14.71 -11.75
C ILE A 293 4.70 15.03 -12.79
N GLN A 294 5.45 16.09 -12.56
CA GLN A 294 6.59 16.37 -13.42
C GLN A 294 7.68 15.39 -13.02
N ASP A 295 7.75 14.27 -13.74
CA ASP A 295 8.67 13.16 -13.44
C ASP A 295 10.12 13.65 -13.34
N GLY A 296 10.68 13.52 -12.14
CA GLY A 296 12.09 13.59 -11.76
C GLY A 296 12.66 12.22 -11.41
N LEU A 297 12.12 11.13 -11.99
CA LEU A 297 12.78 9.80 -12.02
C LEU A 297 14.19 9.80 -12.68
N SER A 298 14.71 10.96 -13.05
CA SER A 298 16.12 11.13 -13.35
C SER A 298 16.85 11.51 -12.05
N PRO A 299 17.61 10.59 -11.41
CA PRO A 299 18.51 10.87 -10.29
C PRO A 299 19.71 11.72 -10.74
N LYS A 300 19.46 12.80 -11.48
CA LYS A 300 20.44 13.70 -12.10
C LYS A 300 20.07 15.17 -11.95
N ARG A 301 19.14 15.50 -11.05
CA ARG A 301 18.67 16.86 -10.82
C ARG A 301 19.06 17.30 -9.42
N PRO A 302 19.59 18.52 -9.25
CA PRO A 302 19.71 19.09 -7.92
C PRO A 302 18.33 19.23 -7.30
N ASN A 303 18.22 18.93 -6.00
CA ASN A 303 17.00 19.21 -5.26
C ASN A 303 16.78 20.73 -5.15
N PRO A 304 15.54 21.19 -4.91
CA PRO A 304 15.34 22.49 -4.30
C PRO A 304 16.21 22.61 -3.04
N TYR A 305 16.77 23.79 -2.79
CA TYR A 305 17.58 24.01 -1.59
C TYR A 305 17.19 25.31 -0.91
N LEU A 306 17.51 25.39 0.39
CA LEU A 306 17.36 26.64 1.12
C LEU A 306 18.60 27.51 0.93
N GLY A 307 18.40 28.70 0.39
CA GLY A 307 19.39 29.77 0.47
C GLY A 307 19.27 30.48 1.80
N GLU A 308 20.40 30.70 2.47
CA GLU A 308 20.45 31.59 3.63
C GLU A 308 20.47 33.04 3.19
N SER A 309 19.75 33.88 3.92
CA SER A 309 19.70 35.32 3.70
C SER A 309 19.66 36.08 5.01
N GLU A 310 19.95 37.39 4.97
CA GLU A 310 19.74 38.27 6.12
C GLU A 310 18.25 38.36 6.54
N GLN A 311 17.32 37.95 5.68
CA GLN A 311 15.86 38.03 5.84
C GLN A 311 15.22 36.68 6.22
N GLY A 312 15.98 35.59 6.28
CA GLY A 312 15.50 34.23 6.56
C GLY A 312 15.87 33.22 5.48
N GLU A 313 15.44 31.97 5.66
CA GLU A 313 15.61 30.91 4.67
C GLU A 313 14.64 31.11 3.49
N THR A 314 15.11 30.89 2.26
CA THR A 314 14.25 30.89 1.07
C THR A 314 14.51 29.71 0.16
N LEU A 315 13.49 29.26 -0.58
CA LEU A 315 13.55 28.11 -1.45
C LEU A 315 14.03 28.48 -2.86
N TYR A 316 15.18 27.92 -3.25
CA TYR A 316 15.71 27.98 -4.60
C TYR A 316 15.22 26.78 -5.42
N VAL A 317 14.79 27.02 -6.65
CA VAL A 317 14.26 25.99 -7.56
C VAL A 317 14.85 26.09 -8.97
N ASP A 318 14.88 24.97 -9.71
CA ASP A 318 15.29 24.95 -11.12
C ASP A 318 14.31 25.75 -11.96
N VAL A 319 14.82 26.82 -12.59
CA VAL A 319 14.04 27.73 -13.43
C VAL A 319 13.32 26.98 -14.54
N LYS A 320 14.02 26.06 -15.21
CA LYS A 320 13.53 25.38 -16.40
C LYS A 320 12.41 24.41 -16.05
N ASP A 321 12.59 23.61 -15.01
CA ASP A 321 11.64 22.57 -14.67
C ASP A 321 10.39 23.17 -14.00
N VAL A 322 10.55 24.07 -13.03
CA VAL A 322 9.41 24.67 -12.31
C VAL A 322 8.63 25.65 -13.19
N PHE A 323 9.29 26.63 -13.80
CA PHE A 323 8.56 27.63 -14.59
C PHE A 323 8.24 27.15 -16.01
N GLY A 324 8.99 26.19 -16.56
CA GLY A 324 8.64 25.52 -17.82
C GLY A 324 7.41 24.62 -17.71
N ALA A 325 6.99 24.24 -16.49
CA ALA A 325 5.76 23.51 -16.26
C ALA A 325 4.49 24.37 -16.48
N VAL A 326 4.61 25.69 -16.38
CA VAL A 326 3.47 26.63 -16.38
C VAL A 326 3.57 27.72 -17.45
N GLY A 327 4.76 28.00 -17.96
CA GLY A 327 5.04 29.00 -18.98
C GLY A 327 6.06 28.51 -20.00
N GLU A 328 6.64 29.46 -20.73
CA GLU A 328 7.73 29.18 -21.68
C GLU A 328 9.05 29.62 -21.06
N VAL A 329 10.06 28.75 -21.09
CA VAL A 329 11.41 29.07 -20.63
C VAL A 329 12.40 28.86 -21.78
N ASP A 330 13.10 29.92 -22.16
CA ASP A 330 14.25 29.86 -23.06
C ASP A 330 15.52 30.04 -22.23
N LEU A 331 16.34 28.98 -22.18
CA LEU A 331 17.60 28.95 -21.44
C LEU A 331 18.76 28.96 -22.43
N LYS A 332 19.65 29.94 -22.32
CA LYS A 332 20.86 30.07 -23.15
C LYS A 332 22.04 30.40 -22.25
N ASP A 333 22.99 29.47 -22.17
CA ASP A 333 24.16 29.58 -21.31
C ASP A 333 23.74 29.89 -19.86
N GLU A 334 24.17 31.02 -19.32
CA GLU A 334 23.92 31.52 -17.96
C GLU A 334 22.65 32.40 -17.86
N GLN A 335 21.86 32.51 -18.93
CA GLN A 335 20.68 33.39 -19.00
C GLN A 335 19.39 32.60 -19.19
N ALA A 336 18.32 32.99 -18.49
CA ALA A 336 16.97 32.50 -18.75
C ALA A 336 16.01 33.64 -19.10
N THR A 337 15.11 33.36 -20.04
CA THR A 337 13.92 34.17 -20.31
C THR A 337 12.68 33.34 -19.99
N ILE A 338 11.90 33.78 -19.02
CA ILE A 338 10.69 33.12 -18.54
C ILE A 338 9.49 33.94 -19.00
N SER A 339 8.53 33.32 -19.69
CA SER A 339 7.33 33.98 -20.19
C SER A 339 6.06 33.33 -19.65
N TYR A 340 5.21 34.13 -19.00
CA TYR A 340 3.90 33.68 -18.50
C TYR A 340 2.86 34.79 -18.63
N GLN A 341 1.73 34.51 -19.29
CA GLN A 341 0.60 35.44 -19.47
C GLN A 341 0.97 36.88 -19.88
N GLY A 342 2.01 37.04 -20.70
CA GLY A 342 2.48 38.34 -21.18
C GLY A 342 3.50 39.05 -20.28
N ASN A 343 3.81 38.48 -19.10
CA ASN A 343 5.00 38.85 -18.34
C ASN A 343 6.20 38.08 -18.88
N ILE A 344 7.28 38.79 -19.16
CA ILE A 344 8.55 38.26 -19.62
C ILE A 344 9.62 38.68 -18.61
N LEU A 345 10.21 37.72 -17.92
CA LEU A 345 11.29 37.93 -16.96
C LEU A 345 12.61 37.41 -17.56
N GLU A 346 13.59 38.30 -17.69
CA GLU A 346 14.95 37.96 -18.10
C GLU A 346 15.86 37.99 -16.86
N ILE A 347 16.56 36.89 -16.61
CA ILE A 347 17.47 36.71 -15.47
C ILE A 347 18.81 36.11 -15.95
N GLN A 348 19.87 36.37 -15.20
CA GLN A 348 21.24 35.95 -15.49
C GLN A 348 21.88 35.41 -14.20
N ASP A 349 22.66 34.33 -14.31
CA ASP A 349 23.49 33.83 -13.22
C ASP A 349 24.38 34.93 -12.61
N GLY A 350 24.41 35.00 -11.28
CA GLY A 350 25.23 35.94 -10.52
C GLY A 350 24.88 37.42 -10.69
N ASP A 351 23.79 37.77 -11.37
CA ASP A 351 23.33 39.15 -11.52
C ASP A 351 21.92 39.32 -10.94
N PRO A 352 21.75 40.10 -9.86
CA PRO A 352 20.44 40.34 -9.30
C PRO A 352 19.66 41.42 -10.07
N HIS A 353 20.23 42.06 -11.11
CA HIS A 353 19.50 42.98 -11.99
C HIS A 353 18.78 42.20 -13.09
N ALA A 354 17.49 41.93 -12.89
CA ALA A 354 16.63 41.28 -13.87
C ALA A 354 15.88 42.31 -14.73
N LYS A 355 15.21 41.83 -15.79
CA LYS A 355 14.28 42.67 -16.56
C LYS A 355 12.90 42.04 -16.60
N LEU A 356 11.91 42.78 -16.09
CA LEU A 356 10.49 42.43 -16.22
C LEU A 356 9.86 43.28 -17.33
N ASN A 357 9.43 42.65 -18.42
CA ASN A 357 8.86 43.31 -19.59
C ASN A 357 9.76 44.44 -20.13
N GLY A 358 11.08 44.18 -20.14
CA GLY A 358 12.11 45.12 -20.59
C GLY A 358 12.42 46.27 -19.62
N LYS A 359 11.83 46.28 -18.42
CA LYS A 359 12.16 47.25 -17.36
C LYS A 359 13.05 46.60 -16.32
N ASP A 360 14.08 47.31 -15.90
CA ASP A 360 14.99 46.83 -14.86
C ASP A 360 14.25 46.65 -13.52
N VAL A 361 14.46 45.48 -12.91
CA VAL A 361 13.99 45.13 -11.56
C VAL A 361 15.16 44.55 -10.78
N GLN A 362 15.25 44.90 -9.49
CA GLN A 362 16.27 44.37 -8.61
C GLN A 362 15.69 43.15 -7.88
N LEU A 363 16.26 41.98 -8.12
CA LEU A 363 16.00 40.79 -7.32
C LEU A 363 16.63 40.95 -5.94
N SER A 364 15.94 40.42 -4.95
CA SER A 364 16.44 40.30 -3.57
C SER A 364 17.56 39.26 -3.50
N TYR A 365 17.55 38.31 -4.44
CA TYR A 365 18.48 37.19 -4.51
C TYR A 365 19.06 37.03 -5.90
N GLU A 366 20.37 36.75 -5.94
CA GLU A 366 21.05 36.45 -7.19
C GLU A 366 20.62 35.06 -7.70
N PRO A 367 20.24 34.93 -8.98
CA PRO A 367 20.16 33.63 -9.63
C PRO A 367 21.51 32.92 -9.56
N GLN A 368 21.51 31.59 -9.39
CA GLN A 368 22.73 30.83 -9.18
C GLN A 368 22.75 29.59 -10.04
N LEU A 369 23.82 29.39 -10.81
CA LEU A 369 24.17 28.09 -11.32
C LEU A 369 24.57 27.18 -10.15
N HIS A 370 23.81 26.10 -10.00
CA HIS A 370 23.99 25.14 -8.93
C HIS A 370 24.21 23.74 -9.49
N GLN A 371 25.21 23.05 -8.94
CA GLN A 371 25.50 21.66 -9.23
C GLN A 371 25.67 20.90 -7.92
N GLU A 372 24.84 19.88 -7.71
CA GLU A 372 24.95 18.98 -6.56
C GLU A 372 25.56 17.64 -6.98
N GLY A 373 26.72 17.30 -6.42
CA GLY A 373 27.39 16.02 -6.69
C GLY A 373 27.72 15.78 -8.17
N SER A 374 27.05 14.79 -8.78
CA SER A 374 27.27 14.39 -10.19
C SER A 374 26.17 14.87 -11.14
N TYR A 375 25.28 15.73 -10.65
CA TYR A 375 24.13 16.21 -11.41
C TYR A 375 24.53 17.26 -12.45
N GLU A 376 23.64 17.53 -13.39
CA GLU A 376 23.83 18.63 -14.33
C GLU A 376 23.72 19.96 -13.58
N GLU A 377 24.54 20.93 -13.95
CA GLU A 377 24.43 22.30 -13.46
C GLU A 377 23.11 22.92 -13.96
N ARG A 378 22.38 23.58 -13.05
CA ARG A 378 21.07 24.18 -13.32
C ARG A 378 21.03 25.62 -12.81
N LEU A 379 20.34 26.50 -13.53
CA LEU A 379 20.07 27.84 -13.05
C LEU A 379 18.92 27.78 -12.03
N MET A 380 19.26 28.13 -10.79
CA MET A 380 18.38 28.11 -9.64
C MET A 380 18.02 29.55 -9.28
N VAL A 381 16.77 29.77 -8.89
CA VAL A 381 16.28 31.10 -8.47
C VAL A 381 15.46 31.00 -7.21
N GLU A 382 15.40 32.11 -6.48
CA GLU A 382 14.40 32.30 -5.45
C GLU A 382 13.01 32.20 -6.07
N SER A 383 12.28 31.17 -5.64
CA SER A 383 11.07 30.72 -6.31
C SER A 383 9.87 31.64 -6.11
N ARG A 384 9.76 32.30 -4.95
CA ARG A 384 8.63 33.16 -4.60
C ARG A 384 8.68 34.48 -5.37
N GLU A 385 9.78 35.19 -5.29
CA GLU A 385 10.04 36.46 -5.96
C GLU A 385 9.90 36.31 -7.48
N VAL A 386 10.47 35.26 -8.08
CA VAL A 386 10.32 35.01 -9.52
C VAL A 386 8.87 34.69 -9.90
N ALA A 387 8.16 33.89 -9.10
CA ALA A 387 6.75 33.59 -9.35
C ALA A 387 5.88 34.87 -9.27
N GLU A 388 6.07 35.69 -8.25
CA GLU A 388 5.35 36.96 -8.05
C GLU A 388 5.63 37.97 -9.17
N LEU A 389 6.87 38.08 -9.64
CA LEU A 389 7.24 38.92 -10.79
C LEU A 389 6.55 38.46 -12.08
N LEU A 390 6.29 37.16 -12.23
CA LEU A 390 5.52 36.60 -13.35
C LEU A 390 4.01 36.76 -13.18
N GLY A 391 3.54 37.30 -12.05
CA GLY A 391 2.13 37.50 -11.74
C GLY A 391 1.43 36.25 -11.19
N LEU A 392 2.20 35.32 -10.63
CA LEU A 392 1.68 34.15 -9.93
C LEU A 392 1.52 34.47 -8.44
N HIS A 393 0.68 33.68 -7.78
CA HIS A 393 0.49 33.69 -6.34
C HIS A 393 1.31 32.58 -5.71
N THR A 394 1.82 32.83 -4.52
CA THR A 394 2.59 31.85 -3.77
C THR A 394 2.08 31.71 -2.35
N ARG A 395 2.24 30.52 -1.77
CA ARG A 395 2.00 30.24 -0.36
C ARG A 395 3.04 29.27 0.14
N SER A 396 3.75 29.64 1.20
CA SER A 396 4.66 28.72 1.89
C SER A 396 3.93 28.04 3.03
N THR A 397 4.25 26.77 3.24
CA THR A 397 3.94 26.03 4.45
C THR A 397 5.25 25.66 5.13
N ILE A 398 5.48 26.19 6.33
CA ILE A 398 6.63 25.83 7.17
C ILE A 398 6.12 24.94 8.29
N TYR A 399 6.79 23.81 8.47
CA TYR A 399 6.44 22.80 9.46
C TYR A 399 7.58 22.65 10.47
N TYR A 400 7.30 23.04 11.72
CA TYR A 400 8.22 22.95 12.85
C TYR A 400 7.94 21.66 13.63
N TYR A 401 8.90 20.73 13.56
CA TYR A 401 8.91 19.54 14.40
C TYR A 401 10.11 19.59 15.34
N ALA A 402 9.87 19.50 16.66
CA ALA A 402 10.92 19.61 17.66
C ALA A 402 12.10 18.65 17.38
N GLY A 403 13.25 19.21 17.01
CA GLY A 403 14.49 18.47 16.77
C GLY A 403 14.74 18.01 15.32
N LEU A 404 13.87 18.36 14.37
CA LEU A 404 14.12 18.16 12.94
C LEU A 404 14.36 19.51 12.24
N PRO A 405 15.10 19.55 11.13
CA PRO A 405 15.18 20.73 10.28
C PRO A 405 13.78 21.18 9.85
N ASP A 406 13.60 22.49 9.68
CA ASP A 406 12.35 23.06 9.20
C ASP A 406 12.00 22.44 7.83
N ARG A 407 10.84 21.78 7.76
CA ARG A 407 10.32 21.26 6.50
C ARG A 407 9.55 22.36 5.81
N MET A 408 9.86 22.60 4.54
CA MET A 408 9.26 23.66 3.76
C MET A 408 8.58 23.09 2.51
N LYS A 409 7.35 23.52 2.30
CA LYS A 409 6.57 23.30 1.07
C LYS A 409 6.23 24.66 0.48
N LEU A 410 6.44 24.83 -0.82
CA LEU A 410 6.00 26.01 -1.56
C LEU A 410 4.91 25.63 -2.55
N GLU A 411 3.83 26.39 -2.50
CA GLU A 411 2.74 26.32 -3.45
C GLU A 411 2.80 27.53 -4.39
N VAL A 412 2.70 27.31 -5.70
CA VAL A 412 2.68 28.36 -6.73
C VAL A 412 1.45 28.18 -7.63
N ALA A 413 0.63 29.21 -7.78
CA ALA A 413 -0.62 29.11 -8.52
C ALA A 413 -0.92 30.36 -9.33
N ASN A 414 -1.82 30.24 -10.30
CA ASN A 414 -2.36 31.37 -11.05
C ASN A 414 -3.66 31.95 -10.44
N TYR A 415 -3.96 31.58 -9.20
CA TYR A 415 -5.11 32.04 -8.41
C TYR A 415 -4.67 32.32 -6.99
N ASP A 416 -5.46 33.11 -6.26
CA ASP A 416 -5.14 33.50 -4.89
C ASP A 416 -5.11 32.28 -3.95
N LEU A 417 -3.95 32.04 -3.34
CA LEU A 417 -3.71 30.97 -2.36
C LEU A 417 -4.00 31.42 -0.92
N GLY A 418 -4.22 32.71 -0.69
CA GLY A 418 -4.31 33.28 0.66
C GLY A 418 -2.95 33.40 1.34
N ALA A 419 -2.97 33.50 2.67
CA ALA A 419 -1.76 33.74 3.47
C ALA A 419 -0.89 32.48 3.62
N ASP A 420 0.39 32.72 3.91
CA ASP A 420 1.33 31.69 4.36
C ASP A 420 0.81 30.94 5.58
N ARG A 421 1.26 29.69 5.70
CA ARG A 421 0.83 28.80 6.76
C ARG A 421 2.04 28.36 7.56
N GLU A 422 1.95 28.53 8.87
CA GLU A 422 2.93 28.00 9.81
C GLU A 422 2.24 26.90 10.62
N PHE A 423 2.92 25.76 10.76
CA PHE A 423 2.50 24.69 11.65
C PHE A 423 3.62 24.39 12.63
N GLY A 424 3.37 24.61 13.92
CA GLY A 424 4.30 24.25 14.97
C GLY A 424 3.67 23.29 15.94
N ILE A 425 4.35 22.18 16.20
CA ILE A 425 4.03 21.32 17.34
C ILE A 425 4.91 21.76 18.50
N GLU A 426 4.34 22.54 19.40
CA GLU A 426 4.94 22.72 20.71
C GLU A 426 4.60 21.50 21.57
N TRP A 427 5.58 20.65 21.83
CA TRP A 427 5.47 19.62 22.87
C TRP A 427 5.41 20.34 24.22
N ASN A 428 4.20 20.51 24.75
CA ASN A 428 4.00 20.87 26.15
C ASN A 428 4.42 19.67 27.01
N GLY A 429 5.67 19.70 27.47
CA GLY A 429 6.28 18.63 28.27
C GLY A 429 5.68 18.41 29.65
#